data_AF-A0A1H3A8N7-F1
#
_entry.id   AF-A0A1H3A8N7-F1
#
_cell.length_a   1.000
_cell.length_b   1.000
_cell.length_c   1.000
_cell.angle_alpha   90.00
_cell.angle_beta   90.00
_cell.angle_gamma   90.00
#
_symmetry.space_group_name_H-M   'P 1'
#
loop_
_entity.id
_entity.type
_entity.pdbx_description
1 polymer ?
#
loop_
_entity_poly.entity_id
_entity_poly.type
_entity_poly.pdbx_seq_one_letter_code
_entity_poly.pdbx_strand_id
1 'polypeptide(L)'
;MSRKFVVALSVVTTTLALVSTPAQALENDLALTPPMGFNNWNTTHCRAEFNEAMVLATADTFVSKGLKDAGYTYVNLDDCWAKPQRNAQGDLEPDPVRFPRGIKYVADYVHSKGLKFGIYTSAGTKTCDTLGFPGGLNNEQRDANLFASWGVDYLKYDNCNNQGVDAVQRYTKMRDALKATGRPIVFSICEWGENSPWNWAQNVGNSWRTTGDISDNWSSMLGIFKRNLSLAPYAKPGAWNDPDMLEVGNGGMTTAEYRSHFSLWSMMSAPLLIGANLSNISAENFQTLLNKDVIALDQDPRGVQGRQVKASGGTYVIAKPLTNGDVAVALFNENGSAATISTTTAEIGIGGASQYGLKDLWSKATSTTTSAISASVPAHGTVVYRVSKQGTLSVPPNGRTSISDLPTETWSNGWGPIEKDRSNGEQPAGDGRTLTINGTTFGKGIGTHARSDLTYYVDGRCSRFEATVGVDDESPSNRASVVFEVYAGTRKVADSGVLTGASAGKQLSADISGAQRLRLVVSNAGDGIDYDHADWADPIITCS
;
A
#
# COMPACT_ATOMS: atom_id res chain seq x y z
N MET A 1 -47.62 66.66 -22.01
CA MET A 1 -46.57 65.78 -22.59
C MET A 1 -45.54 65.50 -21.50
N SER A 2 -45.53 64.31 -20.92
CA SER A 2 -44.52 63.92 -19.91
C SER A 2 -43.86 62.63 -20.39
N ARG A 3 -42.62 62.74 -20.88
CA ARG A 3 -41.82 61.61 -21.37
C ARG A 3 -40.96 61.08 -20.22
N LYS A 4 -41.23 59.83 -19.84
CA LYS A 4 -40.43 59.01 -18.93
C LYS A 4 -39.12 58.63 -19.61
N PHE A 5 -37.97 58.85 -18.95
CA PHE A 5 -36.70 58.21 -19.30
C PHE A 5 -36.52 56.98 -18.40
N VAL A 6 -36.33 55.83 -19.02
CA VAL A 6 -35.96 54.56 -18.36
C VAL A 6 -34.44 54.47 -18.42
N VAL A 7 -33.80 54.40 -17.26
CA VAL A 7 -32.37 54.07 -17.14
C VAL A 7 -32.27 52.58 -16.83
N ALA A 8 -31.68 51.81 -17.74
CA ALA A 8 -31.37 50.39 -17.54
C ALA A 8 -30.07 50.27 -16.74
N LEU A 9 -30.12 49.60 -15.59
CA LEU A 9 -28.96 49.32 -14.74
C LEU A 9 -28.47 47.90 -15.07
N SER A 10 -27.32 47.78 -15.73
CA SER A 10 -26.67 46.50 -16.02
C SER A 10 -25.95 46.00 -14.75
N VAL A 11 -26.45 44.91 -14.17
CA VAL A 11 -25.78 44.19 -13.07
C VAL A 11 -24.73 43.27 -13.68
N VAL A 12 -23.45 43.55 -13.41
CA VAL A 12 -22.34 42.64 -13.73
C VAL A 12 -22.19 41.66 -12.57
N THR A 13 -22.64 40.42 -12.76
CA THR A 13 -22.42 39.32 -11.81
C THR A 13 -21.03 38.74 -12.05
N THR A 14 -20.09 39.00 -11.13
CA THR A 14 -18.77 38.38 -11.13
C THR A 14 -18.88 37.00 -10.48
N THR A 15 -18.89 35.94 -11.28
CA THR A 15 -18.79 34.56 -10.80
C THR A 15 -17.33 34.28 -10.40
N LEU A 16 -17.04 34.24 -9.10
CA LEU A 16 -15.80 33.67 -8.60
C LEU A 16 -15.85 32.16 -8.84
N ALA A 17 -15.04 31.66 -9.78
CA ALA A 17 -14.76 30.25 -9.90
C ALA A 17 -13.92 29.81 -8.70
N LEU A 18 -14.51 29.00 -7.82
CA LEU A 18 -13.78 28.28 -6.77
C LEU A 18 -12.85 27.28 -7.44
N VAL A 19 -11.55 27.59 -7.47
CA VAL A 19 -10.52 26.64 -7.87
C VAL A 19 -10.38 25.64 -6.72
N SER A 20 -10.90 24.42 -6.90
CA SER A 20 -10.68 23.32 -5.96
C SER A 20 -9.20 22.96 -5.96
N THR A 21 -8.52 23.17 -4.84
CA THR A 21 -7.16 22.65 -4.62
C THR A 21 -7.21 21.11 -4.66
N PRO A 22 -6.33 20.44 -5.43
CA PRO A 22 -6.29 18.98 -5.44
C PRO A 22 -6.05 18.45 -4.02
N ALA A 23 -6.71 17.34 -3.68
CA ALA A 23 -6.57 16.70 -2.38
C ALA A 23 -5.11 16.26 -2.18
N GLN A 24 -4.47 16.76 -1.12
CA GLN A 24 -3.11 16.34 -0.75
C GLN A 24 -3.18 15.07 0.09
N ALA A 25 -2.33 14.09 -0.21
CA ALA A 25 -2.09 12.92 0.64
C ALA A 25 -1.63 13.35 2.04
N LEU A 26 -1.71 12.44 3.02
CA LEU A 26 -1.10 12.66 4.33
C LEU A 26 0.44 12.69 4.18
N GLU A 27 0.99 13.84 3.83
CA GLU A 27 2.43 14.08 3.73
C GLU A 27 3.00 14.35 5.13
N ASN A 28 3.09 13.29 5.95
CA ASN A 28 3.68 13.36 7.30
C ASN A 28 5.06 12.68 7.40
N ASP A 29 5.63 12.24 6.27
CA ASP A 29 6.92 11.55 6.17
C ASP A 29 7.05 10.28 7.04
N LEU A 30 5.92 9.69 7.45
CA LEU A 30 5.86 8.46 8.24
C LEU A 30 5.40 7.28 7.40
N ALA A 31 5.76 6.07 7.85
CA ALA A 31 5.37 4.81 7.22
C ALA A 31 5.64 4.78 5.70
N LEU A 32 6.79 5.31 5.26
CA LEU A 32 7.20 5.26 3.84
C LEU A 32 7.38 3.81 3.33
N THR A 33 7.56 2.86 4.25
CA THR A 33 7.34 1.43 4.06
C THR A 33 6.30 0.95 5.10
N PRO A 34 5.66 -0.23 4.89
CA PRO A 34 4.67 -0.75 5.83
C PRO A 34 5.26 -0.87 7.25
N PRO A 35 4.54 -0.46 8.31
CA PRO A 35 5.03 -0.61 9.68
C PRO A 35 5.30 -2.07 10.04
N MET A 36 6.45 -2.34 10.67
CA MET A 36 6.80 -3.66 11.20
C MET A 36 6.92 -3.62 12.72
N GLY A 37 6.31 -4.56 13.42
CA GLY A 37 6.31 -4.54 14.88
C GLY A 37 5.62 -5.72 15.53
N PHE A 38 5.07 -5.46 16.70
CA PHE A 38 4.30 -6.40 17.53
C PHE A 38 3.03 -5.73 18.02
N ASN A 39 1.98 -6.52 18.21
CA ASN A 39 0.78 -6.14 18.94
C ASN A 39 0.34 -7.34 19.80
N ASN A 40 -0.05 -7.10 21.06
CA ASN A 40 -0.35 -8.16 22.02
C ASN A 40 -1.73 -8.82 21.84
N TRP A 41 -2.67 -8.22 21.09
CA TRP A 41 -4.09 -8.59 21.12
C TRP A 41 -4.34 -10.07 20.85
N ASN A 42 -3.79 -10.61 19.77
CA ASN A 42 -4.02 -12.01 19.35
C ASN A 42 -3.55 -13.04 20.38
N THR A 43 -2.67 -12.67 21.33
CA THR A 43 -2.12 -13.62 22.32
C THR A 43 -2.54 -13.39 23.74
N THR A 44 -2.87 -12.16 24.13
CA THR A 44 -3.21 -11.87 25.52
C THR A 44 -4.63 -11.37 25.67
N HIS A 45 -5.18 -10.72 24.65
CA HIS A 45 -6.35 -9.84 24.80
C HIS A 45 -6.19 -9.02 26.10
N CYS A 46 -7.21 -9.02 26.95
CA CYS A 46 -7.24 -8.37 28.25
C CYS A 46 -6.86 -9.30 29.43
N ARG A 47 -6.24 -10.46 29.20
CA ARG A 47 -5.81 -11.36 30.28
C ARG A 47 -4.68 -10.76 31.13
N ALA A 48 -4.41 -11.35 32.29
CA ALA A 48 -3.47 -10.80 33.29
C ALA A 48 -2.01 -10.72 32.80
N GLU A 49 -1.66 -11.54 31.81
CA GLU A 49 -0.36 -11.54 31.15
C GLU A 49 -0.11 -10.26 30.35
N PHE A 50 -1.15 -9.52 29.97
CA PHE A 50 -1.02 -8.19 29.38
C PHE A 50 -0.67 -7.15 30.44
N ASN A 51 0.62 -6.93 30.64
CA ASN A 51 1.14 -6.00 31.63
C ASN A 51 2.52 -5.45 31.23
N GLU A 52 3.01 -4.51 32.01
CA GLU A 52 4.31 -3.85 31.84
C GLU A 52 5.46 -4.84 31.66
N ALA A 53 5.54 -5.89 32.48
CA ALA A 53 6.63 -6.86 32.41
C ALA A 53 6.67 -7.60 31.07
N MET A 54 5.50 -7.97 30.54
CA MET A 54 5.40 -8.58 29.20
C MET A 54 5.92 -7.63 28.12
N VAL A 55 5.53 -6.34 28.16
CA VAL A 55 5.94 -5.36 27.15
C VAL A 55 7.46 -5.14 27.16
N LEU A 56 8.05 -5.00 28.35
CA LEU A 56 9.49 -4.86 28.52
C LEU A 56 10.24 -6.10 27.99
N ALA A 57 9.74 -7.31 28.31
CA ALA A 57 10.33 -8.56 27.84
C ALA A 57 10.21 -8.74 26.31
N THR A 58 9.12 -8.29 25.71
CA THR A 58 8.95 -8.25 24.24
C THR A 58 9.97 -7.32 23.59
N ALA A 59 10.18 -6.13 24.14
CA ALA A 59 11.21 -5.20 23.67
C ALA A 59 12.63 -5.80 23.79
N ASP A 60 12.93 -6.50 24.88
CA ASP A 60 14.20 -7.22 25.04
C ASP A 60 14.35 -8.38 24.05
N THR A 61 13.26 -9.09 23.75
CA THR A 61 13.25 -10.15 22.74
C THR A 61 13.51 -9.61 21.34
N PHE A 62 12.97 -8.43 21.01
CA PHE A 62 13.22 -7.78 19.72
C PHE A 62 14.71 -7.56 19.46
N VAL A 63 15.43 -7.11 20.47
CA VAL A 63 16.88 -6.88 20.38
C VAL A 63 17.64 -8.20 20.44
N SER A 64 17.42 -9.01 21.48
CA SER A 64 18.24 -10.19 21.75
C SER A 64 18.08 -11.33 20.74
N LYS A 65 16.92 -11.42 20.08
CA LYS A 65 16.65 -12.46 19.08
C LYS A 65 16.64 -11.93 17.63
N GLY A 66 17.09 -10.70 17.40
CA GLY A 66 17.35 -10.18 16.06
C GLY A 66 16.12 -9.72 15.26
N LEU A 67 14.94 -9.59 15.87
CA LEU A 67 13.76 -9.05 15.18
C LEU A 67 13.98 -7.56 14.83
N LYS A 68 14.60 -6.79 15.71
CA LYS A 68 14.97 -5.40 15.42
C LYS A 68 15.85 -5.30 14.18
N ASP A 69 16.86 -6.17 14.08
CA ASP A 69 17.78 -6.23 12.93
C ASP A 69 17.13 -6.77 11.65
N ALA A 70 15.96 -7.41 11.77
CA ALA A 70 15.11 -7.81 10.67
C ALA A 70 14.14 -6.71 10.23
N GLY A 71 13.94 -5.66 11.04
CA GLY A 71 13.12 -4.48 10.71
C GLY A 71 11.96 -4.21 11.67
N TYR A 72 11.63 -5.13 12.59
CA TYR A 72 10.54 -4.93 13.55
C TYR A 72 10.92 -3.88 14.58
N THR A 73 10.23 -2.74 14.57
CA THR A 73 10.59 -1.59 15.41
C THR A 73 9.47 -1.10 16.31
N TYR A 74 8.21 -1.39 16.00
CA TYR A 74 7.07 -0.95 16.82
C TYR A 74 6.68 -2.01 17.86
N VAL A 75 6.58 -1.63 19.13
CA VAL A 75 6.01 -2.44 20.21
C VAL A 75 4.69 -1.79 20.61
N ASN A 76 3.59 -2.32 20.06
CA ASN A 76 2.26 -1.72 20.21
C ASN A 76 1.46 -2.41 21.32
N LEU A 77 0.81 -1.59 22.15
CA LEU A 77 -0.24 -2.04 23.05
C LEU A 77 -1.59 -1.98 22.35
N ASP A 78 -2.44 -2.96 22.65
CA ASP A 78 -3.85 -2.96 22.25
C ASP A 78 -4.78 -2.58 23.43
N ASP A 79 -6.07 -2.91 23.35
CA ASP A 79 -7.09 -2.57 24.35
C ASP A 79 -6.71 -3.03 25.80
N CYS A 80 -7.44 -2.51 26.79
CA CYS A 80 -7.35 -2.89 28.21
C CYS A 80 -6.11 -2.39 28.97
N TRP A 81 -5.39 -1.38 28.45
CA TRP A 81 -4.24 -0.79 29.14
C TRP A 81 -4.61 0.30 30.16
N ALA A 82 -5.76 0.95 29.98
CA ALA A 82 -6.23 2.06 30.79
C ALA A 82 -7.19 1.60 31.91
N LYS A 83 -7.50 2.49 32.85
CA LYS A 83 -8.64 2.33 33.75
C LYS A 83 -9.96 2.46 32.96
N PRO A 84 -11.06 1.82 33.42
CA PRO A 84 -12.38 1.93 32.75
C PRO A 84 -12.98 3.35 32.74
N GLN A 85 -12.43 4.25 33.55
CA GLN A 85 -12.86 5.65 33.66
C GLN A 85 -11.67 6.59 33.52
N ARG A 86 -11.94 7.76 32.91
CA ARG A 86 -11.01 8.89 32.91
C ARG A 86 -10.85 9.42 34.34
N ASN A 87 -9.72 10.04 34.62
CA ASN A 87 -9.47 10.67 35.93
C ASN A 87 -10.32 11.96 36.10
N ALA A 88 -10.19 12.62 37.26
CA ALA A 88 -10.95 13.83 37.57
C ALA A 88 -10.67 15.01 36.61
N GLN A 89 -9.52 15.02 35.95
CA GLN A 89 -9.14 16.02 34.96
C GLN A 89 -9.75 15.73 33.59
N GLY A 90 -10.24 14.50 33.36
CA GLY A 90 -10.79 14.01 32.09
C GLY A 90 -9.78 13.23 31.25
N ASP A 91 -8.61 12.90 31.78
CA ASP A 91 -7.54 12.23 31.04
C ASP A 91 -7.62 10.70 31.19
N LEU A 92 -7.12 9.99 30.18
CA LEU A 92 -6.89 8.55 30.27
C LEU A 92 -5.85 8.25 31.35
N GLU A 93 -6.10 7.25 32.17
CA GLU A 93 -5.18 6.84 33.23
C GLU A 93 -4.79 5.37 33.00
N PRO A 94 -3.49 5.02 32.95
CA PRO A 94 -3.06 3.63 32.87
C PRO A 94 -3.58 2.81 34.06
N ASP A 95 -3.89 1.53 33.83
CA ASP A 95 -4.22 0.62 34.93
C ASP A 95 -2.98 0.46 35.85
N PRO A 96 -3.06 0.80 37.15
CA PRO A 96 -1.90 0.83 38.04
C PRO A 96 -1.43 -0.57 38.48
N VAL A 97 -2.23 -1.61 38.24
CA VAL A 97 -1.83 -3.01 38.47
C VAL A 97 -1.06 -3.52 37.25
N ARG A 98 -1.54 -3.22 36.04
CA ARG A 98 -0.86 -3.64 34.79
C ARG A 98 0.39 -2.82 34.49
N PHE A 99 0.31 -1.51 34.72
CA PHE A 99 1.33 -0.52 34.39
C PHE A 99 1.67 0.33 35.61
N PRO A 100 2.26 -0.26 36.66
CA PRO A 100 2.52 0.43 37.94
C PRO A 100 3.48 1.63 37.80
N ARG A 101 4.32 1.67 36.76
CA ARG A 101 5.21 2.82 36.48
C ARG A 101 4.66 3.75 35.41
N GLY A 102 3.45 3.47 34.90
CA GLY A 102 2.76 4.26 33.89
C GLY A 102 3.32 4.07 32.47
N ILE A 103 2.53 4.50 31.48
CA ILE A 103 2.86 4.30 30.05
C ILE A 103 4.12 5.04 29.62
N LYS A 104 4.38 6.24 30.15
CA LYS A 104 5.61 6.97 29.84
C LYS A 104 6.86 6.15 30.18
N TYR A 105 6.89 5.48 31.33
CA TYR A 105 8.02 4.63 31.70
C TYR A 105 8.23 3.49 30.69
N VAL A 106 7.14 2.87 30.24
CA VAL A 106 7.18 1.79 29.24
C VAL A 106 7.71 2.30 27.91
N ALA A 107 7.20 3.44 27.43
CA ALA A 107 7.66 4.07 26.20
C ALA A 107 9.15 4.43 26.28
N ASP A 108 9.59 5.08 27.36
CA ASP A 108 10.99 5.42 27.60
C ASP A 108 11.89 4.15 27.58
N TYR A 109 11.43 3.04 28.18
CA TYR A 109 12.17 1.78 28.12
C TYR A 109 12.26 1.22 26.70
N VAL A 110 11.15 1.19 25.97
CA VAL A 110 11.12 0.73 24.57
C VAL A 110 12.06 1.59 23.71
N HIS A 111 12.04 2.91 23.88
CA HIS A 111 12.98 3.82 23.23
C HIS A 111 14.44 3.55 23.60
N SER A 112 14.73 3.20 24.86
CA SER A 112 16.10 2.84 25.29
C SER A 112 16.67 1.62 24.55
N LYS A 113 15.80 0.77 23.97
CA LYS A 113 16.18 -0.36 23.11
C LYS A 113 16.33 0.03 21.63
N GLY A 114 16.15 1.31 21.32
CA GLY A 114 16.08 1.85 19.96
C GLY A 114 14.89 1.32 19.17
N LEU A 115 13.78 1.05 19.86
CA LEU A 115 12.48 0.67 19.30
C LEU A 115 11.52 1.86 19.41
N LYS A 116 10.31 1.70 18.89
CA LYS A 116 9.21 2.66 18.91
C LYS A 116 8.02 2.07 19.66
N PHE A 117 7.24 2.91 20.31
CA PHE A 117 6.13 2.48 21.17
C PHE A 117 4.78 2.87 20.59
N GLY A 118 3.82 1.94 20.59
CA GLY A 118 2.46 2.19 20.12
C GLY A 118 1.40 2.00 21.19
N ILE A 119 0.28 2.70 21.02
CA ILE A 119 -0.88 2.63 21.92
C ILE A 119 -2.18 2.47 21.11
N TYR A 120 -3.25 2.18 21.83
CA TYR A 120 -4.57 1.94 21.29
C TYR A 120 -5.65 2.78 21.98
N THR A 121 -6.64 3.24 21.21
CA THR A 121 -7.97 3.63 21.69
C THR A 121 -8.97 3.54 20.52
N SER A 122 -10.20 4.01 20.68
CA SER A 122 -11.27 3.94 19.67
C SER A 122 -11.77 5.32 19.25
N ALA A 123 -12.12 5.47 17.97
CA ALA A 123 -12.93 6.54 17.40
C ALA A 123 -14.41 6.45 17.82
N GLY A 124 -14.64 6.22 19.11
CA GLY A 124 -15.94 6.09 19.74
C GLY A 124 -15.89 6.51 21.20
N THR A 125 -17.02 6.41 21.90
CA THR A 125 -17.10 6.78 23.32
C THR A 125 -16.40 5.76 24.23
N LYS A 126 -16.30 4.51 23.77
CA LYS A 126 -15.68 3.37 24.46
C LYS A 126 -14.88 2.51 23.48
N THR A 127 -13.86 1.82 23.97
CA THR A 127 -13.13 0.79 23.20
C THR A 127 -13.99 -0.45 22.96
N CYS A 128 -13.47 -1.42 22.20
CA CYS A 128 -14.25 -2.60 21.79
C CYS A 128 -14.49 -3.62 22.91
N ASP A 129 -13.57 -3.72 23.87
CA ASP A 129 -13.75 -4.66 24.97
C ASP A 129 -15.02 -4.36 25.78
N THR A 130 -15.69 -5.42 26.22
CA THR A 130 -16.96 -5.34 26.97
C THR A 130 -16.85 -4.62 28.32
N LEU A 131 -15.66 -4.52 28.90
CA LEU A 131 -15.40 -3.71 30.09
C LEU A 131 -15.52 -2.20 29.80
N GLY A 132 -15.45 -1.80 28.54
CA GLY A 132 -15.73 -0.45 28.07
C GLY A 132 -14.72 0.58 28.57
N PHE A 133 -13.47 0.50 28.12
CA PHE A 133 -12.46 1.52 28.42
C PHE A 133 -12.76 2.83 27.66
N PRO A 134 -12.36 4.01 28.15
CA PRO A 134 -12.72 5.26 27.50
C PRO A 134 -12.14 5.35 26.08
N GLY A 135 -13.01 5.66 25.10
CA GLY A 135 -12.61 5.96 23.73
C GLY A 135 -12.29 7.45 23.55
N GLY A 136 -11.76 7.80 22.38
CA GLY A 136 -11.27 9.13 22.05
C GLY A 136 -12.29 10.08 21.42
N LEU A 137 -13.52 9.64 21.11
CA LEU A 137 -14.53 10.50 20.48
C LEU A 137 -14.82 11.72 21.37
N ASN A 138 -14.72 12.92 20.78
CA ASN A 138 -14.81 14.22 21.46
C ASN A 138 -13.73 14.49 22.53
N ASN A 139 -12.67 13.70 22.59
CA ASN A 139 -11.50 13.88 23.45
C ASN A 139 -10.19 13.86 22.65
N GLU A 140 -10.26 13.99 21.31
CA GLU A 140 -9.17 13.70 20.39
C GLU A 140 -7.91 14.52 20.70
N GLN A 141 -8.04 15.85 20.84
CA GLN A 141 -6.91 16.73 21.13
C GLN A 141 -6.26 16.43 22.49
N ARG A 142 -7.09 16.13 23.50
CA ARG A 142 -6.64 15.82 24.84
C ARG A 142 -5.84 14.52 24.85
N ASP A 143 -6.40 13.47 24.25
CA ASP A 143 -5.76 12.16 24.22
C ASP A 143 -4.48 12.20 23.36
N ALA A 144 -4.50 12.90 22.22
CA ALA A 144 -3.31 13.11 21.40
C ALA A 144 -2.18 13.81 22.18
N ASN A 145 -2.49 14.89 22.92
CA ASN A 145 -1.51 15.58 23.77
C ASN A 145 -0.91 14.64 24.83
N LEU A 146 -1.75 13.81 25.44
CA LEU A 146 -1.33 12.83 26.44
C LEU A 146 -0.38 11.78 25.83
N PHE A 147 -0.76 11.20 24.69
CA PHE A 147 0.07 10.25 23.96
C PHE A 147 1.42 10.85 23.56
N ALA A 148 1.42 12.09 23.05
CA ALA A 148 2.65 12.81 22.73
C ALA A 148 3.52 13.05 23.97
N SER A 149 2.92 13.40 25.12
CA SER A 149 3.62 13.60 26.39
C SER A 149 4.27 12.33 26.94
N TRP A 150 3.69 11.17 26.63
CA TRP A 150 4.24 9.86 26.99
C TRP A 150 5.28 9.33 26.01
N GLY A 151 5.47 9.99 24.87
CA GLY A 151 6.42 9.53 23.85
C GLY A 151 5.86 8.44 22.92
N VAL A 152 4.54 8.35 22.74
CA VAL A 152 3.95 7.39 21.79
C VAL A 152 4.38 7.71 20.36
N ASP A 153 4.67 6.70 19.54
CA ASP A 153 5.10 6.81 18.14
C ASP A 153 4.10 6.21 17.15
N TYR A 154 3.10 5.48 17.65
CA TYR A 154 2.09 4.78 16.85
C TYR A 154 0.74 4.78 17.57
N LEU A 155 -0.35 5.08 16.87
CA LEU A 155 -1.71 4.95 17.37
C LEU A 155 -2.51 4.00 16.48
N LYS A 156 -3.00 2.88 17.05
CA LYS A 156 -4.12 2.12 16.49
C LYS A 156 -5.43 2.76 16.98
N TYR A 157 -6.33 3.11 16.07
CA TYR A 157 -7.56 3.83 16.38
C TYR A 157 -8.79 3.11 15.85
N ASP A 158 -9.50 2.45 16.77
CA ASP A 158 -10.63 1.55 16.51
C ASP A 158 -11.92 2.28 16.10
N ASN A 159 -13.00 1.55 15.87
CA ASN A 159 -14.29 2.06 15.40
C ASN A 159 -15.49 1.70 16.31
N CYS A 160 -15.29 0.91 17.36
CA CYS A 160 -16.36 0.56 18.30
C CYS A 160 -16.97 1.78 19.00
N ASN A 161 -18.28 1.73 19.28
CA ASN A 161 -19.02 2.77 20.01
C ASN A 161 -18.95 4.17 19.34
N ASN A 162 -18.89 4.23 18.01
CA ASN A 162 -18.75 5.46 17.22
C ASN A 162 -19.97 6.41 17.21
N GLN A 163 -21.09 6.01 17.85
CA GLN A 163 -22.33 6.77 17.96
C GLN A 163 -23.00 7.12 16.61
N GLY A 164 -22.66 6.41 15.53
CA GLY A 164 -23.16 6.70 14.18
C GLY A 164 -22.60 7.99 13.58
N VAL A 165 -21.55 8.57 14.17
CA VAL A 165 -20.87 9.74 13.60
C VAL A 165 -20.05 9.28 12.39
N ASP A 166 -20.05 10.11 11.34
CA ASP A 166 -19.33 9.85 10.09
C ASP A 166 -17.85 9.44 10.32
N ALA A 167 -17.39 8.42 9.59
CA ALA A 167 -16.05 7.87 9.75
C ALA A 167 -14.97 8.88 9.34
N VAL A 168 -15.13 9.51 8.17
CA VAL A 168 -14.14 10.47 7.65
C VAL A 168 -13.99 11.63 8.65
N GLN A 169 -15.08 12.12 9.22
CA GLN A 169 -15.08 13.16 10.24
C GLN A 169 -14.33 12.73 11.51
N ARG A 170 -14.64 11.56 12.08
CA ARG A 170 -14.02 11.09 13.33
C ARG A 170 -12.52 10.86 13.18
N TYR A 171 -12.10 10.17 12.12
CA TYR A 171 -10.70 9.89 11.87
C TYR A 171 -9.92 11.17 11.52
N THR A 172 -10.52 12.09 10.77
CA THR A 172 -9.97 13.44 10.51
C THR A 172 -9.68 14.21 11.79
N LYS A 173 -10.61 14.22 12.76
CA LYS A 173 -10.40 14.92 14.04
C LYS A 173 -9.18 14.38 14.79
N MET A 174 -9.01 13.07 14.83
CA MET A 174 -7.85 12.47 15.49
C MET A 174 -6.55 12.74 14.72
N ARG A 175 -6.54 12.67 13.37
CA ARG A 175 -5.38 13.10 12.56
C ARG A 175 -4.96 14.52 12.93
N ASP A 176 -5.90 15.46 12.92
CA ASP A 176 -5.60 16.87 13.17
C ASP A 176 -5.09 17.09 14.59
N ALA A 177 -5.67 16.38 15.57
CA ALA A 177 -5.21 16.36 16.95
C ALA A 177 -3.77 15.85 17.10
N LEU A 178 -3.43 14.72 16.46
CA LEU A 178 -2.07 14.16 16.44
C LEU A 178 -1.09 15.14 15.81
N LYS A 179 -1.44 15.72 14.65
CA LYS A 179 -0.62 16.73 13.97
C LYS A 179 -0.36 17.95 14.86
N ALA A 180 -1.36 18.42 15.60
CA ALA A 180 -1.25 19.58 16.49
C ALA A 180 -0.29 19.36 17.67
N THR A 181 0.01 18.10 18.04
CA THR A 181 0.99 17.82 19.09
C THR A 181 2.44 18.13 18.69
N GLY A 182 2.73 18.18 17.39
CA GLY A 182 4.08 18.30 16.84
C GLY A 182 4.95 17.04 16.98
N ARG A 183 4.45 15.96 17.61
CA ARG A 183 5.15 14.67 17.67
C ARG A 183 4.76 13.81 16.45
N PRO A 184 5.73 13.23 15.72
CA PRO A 184 5.43 12.27 14.66
C PRO A 184 4.84 10.97 15.26
N ILE A 185 3.58 10.67 14.95
CA ILE A 185 2.87 9.47 15.40
C ILE A 185 2.25 8.81 14.17
N VAL A 186 2.61 7.54 13.91
CA VAL A 186 1.99 6.73 12.84
C VAL A 186 0.53 6.53 13.19
N PHE A 187 -0.37 6.87 12.27
CA PHE A 187 -1.81 6.78 12.50
C PHE A 187 -2.42 5.58 11.76
N SER A 188 -2.79 4.54 12.49
CA SER A 188 -3.38 3.31 11.97
C SER A 188 -4.88 3.27 12.24
N ILE A 189 -5.66 3.33 11.16
CA ILE A 189 -7.12 3.37 11.18
C ILE A 189 -7.66 1.94 11.28
N CYS A 190 -8.50 1.66 12.26
CA CYS A 190 -9.10 0.34 12.47
C CYS A 190 -10.64 0.45 12.39
N GLU A 191 -11.18 0.57 11.18
CA GLU A 191 -12.64 0.60 10.90
C GLU A 191 -13.13 -0.57 10.05
N TRP A 192 -12.28 -1.59 9.90
CA TRP A 192 -12.60 -2.90 9.35
C TRP A 192 -13.05 -2.95 7.88
N GLY A 193 -12.84 -1.88 7.12
CA GLY A 193 -13.28 -1.77 5.74
C GLY A 193 -14.73 -1.29 5.59
N GLU A 194 -15.43 -0.97 6.68
CA GLU A 194 -16.87 -0.68 6.69
C GLU A 194 -17.25 0.50 5.79
N ASN A 195 -16.40 1.54 5.73
CA ASN A 195 -16.67 2.74 4.94
C ASN A 195 -15.69 2.87 3.77
N SER A 196 -15.19 1.74 3.25
CA SER A 196 -14.26 1.70 2.10
C SER A 196 -13.04 2.65 2.28
N PRO A 197 -12.24 2.48 3.36
CA PRO A 197 -11.19 3.40 3.75
C PRO A 197 -10.12 3.63 2.69
N TRP A 198 -9.90 2.66 1.80
CA TRP A 198 -8.99 2.83 0.65
C TRP A 198 -9.32 4.05 -0.23
N ASN A 199 -10.55 4.56 -0.22
CA ASN A 199 -10.97 5.73 -0.98
C ASN A 199 -10.65 7.08 -0.29
N TRP A 200 -10.45 7.12 1.03
CA TRP A 200 -10.33 8.38 1.76
C TRP A 200 -9.20 8.41 2.80
N ALA A 201 -8.83 7.26 3.36
CA ALA A 201 -7.90 7.16 4.49
C ALA A 201 -6.46 7.56 4.13
N GLN A 202 -6.07 7.53 2.85
CA GLN A 202 -4.75 7.99 2.40
C GLN A 202 -4.47 9.48 2.68
N ASN A 203 -5.52 10.28 2.91
CA ASN A 203 -5.41 11.69 3.30
C ASN A 203 -5.54 11.88 4.83
N VAL A 204 -5.80 10.79 5.57
CA VAL A 204 -6.15 10.82 6.99
C VAL A 204 -5.11 10.10 7.84
N GLY A 205 -4.79 8.84 7.52
CA GLY A 205 -3.87 8.00 8.27
C GLY A 205 -2.81 7.34 7.38
N ASN A 206 -1.94 6.57 8.02
CA ASN A 206 -0.81 5.89 7.39
C ASN A 206 -1.11 4.43 7.02
N SER A 207 -2.08 3.81 7.68
CA SER A 207 -2.64 2.51 7.28
C SER A 207 -4.12 2.43 7.66
N TRP A 208 -4.86 1.52 7.02
CA TRP A 208 -6.26 1.27 7.33
C TRP A 208 -6.61 -0.21 7.24
N ARG A 209 -7.26 -0.74 8.28
CA ARG A 209 -7.82 -2.09 8.28
C ARG A 209 -8.84 -2.23 7.15
N THR A 210 -8.69 -3.26 6.32
CA THR A 210 -9.54 -3.49 5.14
C THR A 210 -10.63 -4.54 5.37
N THR A 211 -10.57 -5.25 6.49
CA THR A 211 -11.51 -6.31 6.86
C THR A 211 -11.76 -6.33 8.37
N GLY A 212 -12.78 -7.11 8.78
CA GLY A 212 -12.88 -7.60 10.16
C GLY A 212 -11.64 -8.40 10.60
N ASP A 213 -11.59 -8.73 11.90
CA ASP A 213 -10.41 -9.30 12.53
C ASP A 213 -10.00 -10.66 11.95
N ILE A 214 -8.69 -10.86 11.84
CA ILE A 214 -8.13 -12.18 11.58
C ILE A 214 -8.35 -13.09 12.77
N SER A 215 -8.30 -14.39 12.50
CA SER A 215 -8.24 -15.41 13.54
C SER A 215 -7.21 -16.44 13.10
N ASP A 216 -6.56 -17.09 14.06
CA ASP A 216 -5.54 -18.09 13.83
C ASP A 216 -6.12 -19.42 13.28
N ASN A 217 -6.62 -19.37 12.05
CA ASN A 217 -7.02 -20.52 11.25
C ASN A 217 -6.93 -20.18 9.76
N TRP A 218 -6.75 -21.23 8.94
CA TRP A 218 -6.54 -21.11 7.50
C TRP A 218 -7.67 -20.36 6.78
N SER A 219 -8.92 -20.62 7.16
CA SER A 219 -10.08 -20.05 6.48
C SER A 219 -10.20 -18.54 6.69
N SER A 220 -9.91 -18.06 7.90
CA SER A 220 -9.90 -16.62 8.20
C SER A 220 -8.79 -15.91 7.42
N MET A 221 -7.55 -16.42 7.50
CA MET A 221 -6.40 -15.89 6.77
C MET A 221 -6.68 -15.81 5.26
N LEU A 222 -7.20 -16.88 4.68
CA LEU A 222 -7.53 -16.95 3.25
C LEU A 222 -8.62 -15.95 2.85
N GLY A 223 -9.68 -15.81 3.66
CA GLY A 223 -10.76 -14.88 3.40
C GLY A 223 -10.30 -13.42 3.43
N ILE A 224 -9.40 -13.08 4.36
CA ILE A 224 -8.81 -11.74 4.47
C ILE A 224 -7.87 -11.46 3.30
N PHE A 225 -6.97 -12.40 2.98
CA PHE A 225 -6.08 -12.29 1.83
C PHE A 225 -6.84 -11.96 0.55
N LYS A 226 -7.92 -12.71 0.24
CA LYS A 226 -8.71 -12.50 -0.98
C LYS A 226 -9.34 -11.11 -1.07
N ARG A 227 -9.86 -10.60 0.06
CA ARG A 227 -10.46 -9.25 0.13
C ARG A 227 -9.41 -8.15 -0.01
N ASN A 228 -8.23 -8.33 0.61
CA ASN A 228 -7.19 -7.31 0.58
C ASN A 228 -6.42 -7.29 -0.75
N LEU A 229 -6.28 -8.43 -1.42
CA LEU A 229 -5.51 -8.55 -2.67
C LEU A 229 -6.06 -7.64 -3.78
N SER A 230 -7.37 -7.46 -3.87
CA SER A 230 -8.00 -6.58 -4.87
C SER A 230 -7.79 -5.09 -4.60
N LEU A 231 -7.29 -4.72 -3.41
CA LEU A 231 -7.05 -3.34 -3.03
C LEU A 231 -5.63 -2.85 -3.37
N ALA A 232 -4.84 -3.65 -4.10
CA ALA A 232 -3.49 -3.32 -4.51
C ALA A 232 -3.30 -1.90 -5.09
N PRO A 233 -4.22 -1.34 -5.90
CA PRO A 233 -4.05 0.00 -6.48
C PRO A 233 -4.02 1.15 -5.45
N TYR A 234 -4.52 0.92 -4.23
CA TYR A 234 -4.66 1.97 -3.21
C TYR A 234 -3.45 2.09 -2.29
N ALA A 235 -2.62 1.05 -2.19
CA ALA A 235 -1.41 1.06 -1.38
C ALA A 235 -0.29 1.87 -2.06
N LYS A 236 0.40 2.71 -1.27
CA LYS A 236 1.54 3.52 -1.70
C LYS A 236 2.42 3.86 -0.48
N PRO A 237 3.66 4.35 -0.68
CA PRO A 237 4.45 4.90 0.41
C PRO A 237 3.64 5.87 1.30
N GLY A 238 3.63 5.61 2.61
CA GLY A 238 2.89 6.40 3.59
C GLY A 238 1.42 6.01 3.78
N ALA A 239 0.86 5.08 3.00
CA ALA A 239 -0.57 4.75 2.98
C ALA A 239 -0.81 3.28 2.59
N TRP A 240 -1.09 2.44 3.57
CA TRP A 240 -1.13 0.97 3.41
C TRP A 240 -2.49 0.35 3.72
N ASN A 241 -2.91 -0.59 2.87
CA ASN A 241 -3.97 -1.53 3.20
C ASN A 241 -3.48 -2.46 4.33
N ASP A 242 -4.27 -2.59 5.39
CA ASP A 242 -3.95 -3.42 6.56
C ASP A 242 -4.89 -4.65 6.61
N PRO A 243 -4.43 -5.82 6.15
CA PRO A 243 -5.14 -7.09 6.30
C PRO A 243 -5.01 -7.69 7.71
N ASP A 244 -4.78 -6.88 8.74
CA ASP A 244 -4.65 -7.27 10.14
C ASP A 244 -3.33 -7.98 10.50
N MET A 245 -3.14 -8.18 11.81
CA MET A 245 -1.91 -8.69 12.43
C MET A 245 -1.55 -10.12 11.97
N LEU A 246 -0.26 -10.46 12.12
CA LEU A 246 0.27 -11.78 11.82
C LEU A 246 -0.09 -12.80 12.91
N GLU A 247 -0.65 -13.93 12.52
CA GLU A 247 -0.95 -15.08 13.41
C GLU A 247 0.22 -16.07 13.56
N VAL A 248 1.36 -15.77 12.93
CA VAL A 248 2.53 -16.67 12.85
C VAL A 248 3.01 -17.13 14.23
N GLY A 249 2.68 -18.38 14.58
CA GLY A 249 3.11 -19.01 15.82
C GLY A 249 2.05 -19.13 16.92
N ASN A 250 0.78 -18.82 16.66
CA ASN A 250 -0.30 -18.90 17.65
C ASN A 250 -0.90 -20.31 17.85
N GLY A 251 -0.60 -21.25 16.96
CA GLY A 251 -0.84 -22.69 17.11
C GLY A 251 -2.04 -23.26 16.35
N GLY A 252 -2.88 -22.43 15.75
CA GLY A 252 -4.07 -22.81 14.99
C GLY A 252 -3.84 -23.07 13.49
N MET A 253 -2.64 -22.79 12.99
CA MET A 253 -2.20 -23.15 11.64
C MET A 253 -0.88 -23.95 11.66
N THR A 254 -0.64 -24.72 10.61
CA THR A 254 0.63 -25.44 10.37
C THR A 254 1.76 -24.48 10.01
N THR A 255 3.02 -24.91 10.15
CA THR A 255 4.15 -24.07 9.73
C THR A 255 4.10 -23.70 8.24
N ALA A 256 3.62 -24.60 7.38
CA ALA A 256 3.47 -24.31 5.94
C ALA A 256 2.46 -23.19 5.70
N GLU A 257 1.31 -23.24 6.40
CA GLU A 257 0.28 -22.20 6.34
C GLU A 257 0.79 -20.86 6.89
N TYR A 258 1.56 -20.86 7.99
CA TYR A 258 2.18 -19.64 8.51
C TYR A 258 3.21 -19.04 7.55
N ARG A 259 4.00 -19.87 6.85
CA ARG A 259 4.91 -19.38 5.80
C ARG A 259 4.14 -18.77 4.63
N SER A 260 3.02 -19.37 4.23
CA SER A 260 2.12 -18.79 3.22
C SER A 260 1.55 -17.45 3.70
N HIS A 261 0.99 -17.40 4.91
CA HIS A 261 0.46 -16.17 5.51
C HIS A 261 1.50 -15.04 5.53
N PHE A 262 2.72 -15.29 6.04
CA PHE A 262 3.79 -14.30 6.07
C PHE A 262 4.21 -13.82 4.67
N SER A 263 4.29 -14.77 3.72
CA SER A 263 4.63 -14.46 2.33
C SER A 263 3.56 -13.59 1.66
N LEU A 264 2.28 -13.91 1.85
CA LEU A 264 1.18 -13.18 1.24
C LEU A 264 1.05 -11.76 1.82
N TRP A 265 1.22 -11.59 3.14
CA TRP A 265 1.24 -10.26 3.75
C TRP A 265 2.40 -9.41 3.22
N SER A 266 3.59 -10.01 3.10
CA SER A 266 4.77 -9.33 2.55
C SER A 266 4.62 -8.95 1.07
N MET A 267 4.00 -9.85 0.29
CA MET A 267 3.65 -9.55 -1.10
C MET A 267 2.59 -8.45 -1.18
N MET A 268 1.71 -8.32 -0.19
CA MET A 268 0.69 -7.30 -0.16
C MET A 268 1.17 -5.92 0.35
N SER A 269 2.43 -5.78 0.77
CA SER A 269 2.91 -4.57 1.47
C SER A 269 2.06 -4.25 2.71
N ALA A 270 1.69 -5.28 3.46
CA ALA A 270 0.87 -5.15 4.65
C ALA A 270 1.73 -4.75 5.85
N PRO A 271 1.19 -4.03 6.87
CA PRO A 271 1.86 -3.94 8.16
C PRO A 271 2.22 -5.34 8.69
N LEU A 272 3.49 -5.58 9.00
CA LEU A 272 3.96 -6.85 9.56
C LEU A 272 4.01 -6.75 11.08
N LEU A 273 2.82 -6.78 11.70
CA LEU A 273 2.66 -6.74 13.16
C LEU A 273 2.55 -8.15 13.71
N ILE A 274 3.56 -8.61 14.44
CA ILE A 274 3.57 -9.92 15.10
C ILE A 274 2.48 -9.96 16.17
N GLY A 275 1.53 -10.88 16.02
CA GLY A 275 0.48 -11.15 17.00
C GLY A 275 0.78 -12.33 17.94
N ALA A 276 1.99 -12.88 17.92
CA ALA A 276 2.35 -14.12 18.62
C ALA A 276 3.12 -13.95 19.93
N ASN A 277 2.98 -14.91 20.85
CA ASN A 277 3.72 -14.91 22.11
C ASN A 277 5.17 -15.33 21.86
N LEU A 278 6.06 -14.34 21.78
CA LEU A 278 7.47 -14.53 21.44
C LEU A 278 8.28 -15.34 22.47
N SER A 279 7.76 -15.51 23.68
CA SER A 279 8.39 -16.35 24.71
C SER A 279 8.12 -17.84 24.49
N ASN A 280 7.06 -18.20 23.75
CA ASN A 280 6.64 -19.59 23.53
C ASN A 280 6.51 -19.99 22.05
N ILE A 281 6.86 -19.09 21.13
CA ILE A 281 6.88 -19.40 19.69
C ILE A 281 7.93 -20.47 19.36
N SER A 282 7.57 -21.43 18.51
CA SER A 282 8.50 -22.46 18.04
C SER A 282 9.67 -21.85 17.26
N ALA A 283 10.83 -22.53 17.27
CA ALA A 283 11.99 -22.06 16.52
C ALA A 283 11.69 -21.92 15.02
N GLU A 284 10.90 -22.83 14.44
CA GLU A 284 10.54 -22.79 13.02
C GLU A 284 9.67 -21.57 12.67
N ASN A 285 8.64 -21.29 13.47
CA ASN A 285 7.79 -20.12 13.25
C ASN A 285 8.53 -18.81 13.54
N PHE A 286 9.46 -18.80 14.49
CA PHE A 286 10.32 -17.64 14.72
C PHE A 286 11.24 -17.37 13.52
N GLN A 287 11.77 -18.41 12.87
CA GLN A 287 12.57 -18.25 11.66
C GLN A 287 11.75 -17.73 10.47
N THR A 288 10.45 -18.06 10.38
CA THR A 288 9.53 -17.44 9.42
C THR A 288 9.54 -15.91 9.58
N LEU A 289 9.40 -15.41 10.81
CA LEU A 289 9.42 -13.97 11.11
C LEU A 289 10.77 -13.31 10.82
N LEU A 290 11.88 -14.05 10.82
CA LEU A 290 13.23 -13.51 10.58
C LEU A 290 13.68 -13.56 9.12
N ASN A 291 12.87 -14.06 8.18
CA ASN A 291 13.30 -14.23 6.80
C ASN A 291 13.46 -12.88 6.07
N LYS A 292 14.67 -12.31 6.14
CA LYS A 292 15.02 -11.00 5.56
C LYS A 292 14.80 -10.90 4.05
N ASP A 293 14.86 -12.02 3.32
CA ASP A 293 14.59 -12.01 1.88
C ASP A 293 13.11 -11.73 1.58
N VAL A 294 12.20 -12.28 2.39
CA VAL A 294 10.75 -12.07 2.26
C VAL A 294 10.35 -10.71 2.80
N ILE A 295 10.93 -10.29 3.95
CA ILE A 295 10.75 -8.94 4.49
C ILE A 295 11.19 -7.87 3.49
N ALA A 296 12.28 -8.08 2.76
CA ALA A 296 12.74 -7.13 1.76
C ALA A 296 11.74 -6.92 0.62
N LEU A 297 10.80 -7.85 0.39
CA LEU A 297 9.69 -7.63 -0.54
C LEU A 297 8.70 -6.63 0.04
N ASP A 298 8.29 -6.85 1.30
CA ASP A 298 7.37 -5.96 2.02
C ASP A 298 7.92 -4.53 2.12
N GLN A 299 9.19 -4.43 2.49
CA GLN A 299 9.92 -3.18 2.73
C GLN A 299 10.55 -2.58 1.47
N ASP A 300 10.17 -3.01 0.26
CA ASP A 300 10.69 -2.42 -0.97
C ASP A 300 10.25 -0.94 -1.09
N PRO A 301 11.18 0.03 -1.29
CA PRO A 301 10.86 1.47 -1.31
C PRO A 301 9.92 1.91 -2.43
N ARG A 302 9.68 1.08 -3.44
CA ARG A 302 8.69 1.35 -4.49
C ARG A 302 7.29 1.41 -3.88
N GLY A 303 7.09 0.68 -2.78
CA GLY A 303 5.87 0.75 -1.98
C GLY A 303 4.61 0.33 -2.72
N VAL A 304 4.75 -0.60 -3.68
CA VAL A 304 3.63 -1.16 -4.43
C VAL A 304 3.17 -2.46 -3.79
N GLN A 305 1.87 -2.62 -3.63
CA GLN A 305 1.26 -3.89 -3.25
C GLN A 305 1.28 -4.85 -4.44
N GLY A 306 1.58 -6.13 -4.19
CA GLY A 306 1.53 -7.19 -5.19
C GLY A 306 0.11 -7.39 -5.73
N ARG A 307 0.00 -7.53 -7.05
CA ARG A 307 -1.29 -7.73 -7.74
C ARG A 307 -1.49 -9.18 -8.15
N GLN A 308 -2.76 -9.58 -8.23
CA GLN A 308 -3.13 -10.84 -8.85
C GLN A 308 -2.81 -10.80 -10.35
N VAL A 309 -1.99 -11.73 -10.83
CA VAL A 309 -1.74 -11.97 -12.25
C VAL A 309 -2.68 -13.03 -12.78
N LYS A 310 -2.89 -14.10 -12.01
CA LYS A 310 -3.72 -15.24 -12.39
C LYS A 310 -4.35 -15.86 -11.15
N ALA A 311 -5.60 -16.27 -11.26
CA ALA A 311 -6.27 -17.08 -10.24
C ALA A 311 -7.17 -18.12 -10.91
N SER A 312 -7.03 -19.39 -10.54
CA SER A 312 -7.87 -20.47 -11.07
C SER A 312 -7.86 -21.67 -10.13
N GLY A 313 -9.03 -22.20 -9.82
CA GLY A 313 -9.16 -23.43 -9.02
C GLY A 313 -8.40 -23.40 -7.69
N GLY A 314 -8.40 -22.26 -7.01
CA GLY A 314 -7.70 -22.07 -5.73
C GLY A 314 -6.18 -21.91 -5.83
N THR A 315 -5.64 -21.73 -7.02
CA THR A 315 -4.22 -21.38 -7.23
C THR A 315 -4.09 -19.93 -7.67
N TYR A 316 -3.04 -19.25 -7.22
CA TYR A 316 -2.78 -17.83 -7.50
C TYR A 316 -1.35 -17.61 -7.97
N VAL A 317 -1.21 -16.68 -8.91
CA VAL A 317 0.05 -16.03 -9.25
C VAL A 317 -0.08 -14.57 -8.86
N ILE A 318 0.83 -14.10 -8.00
CA ILE A 318 0.89 -12.71 -7.55
C ILE A 318 2.24 -12.14 -7.99
N ALA A 319 2.25 -10.97 -8.60
CA ALA A 319 3.47 -10.28 -9.00
C ALA A 319 3.58 -8.91 -8.33
N LYS A 320 4.81 -8.57 -7.91
CA LYS A 320 5.14 -7.30 -7.26
C LYS A 320 6.43 -6.75 -7.88
N PRO A 321 6.37 -5.67 -8.69
CA PRO A 321 7.58 -5.04 -9.20
C PRO A 321 8.33 -4.33 -8.06
N LEU A 322 9.65 -4.40 -8.09
CA LEU A 322 10.53 -3.87 -7.05
C LEU A 322 11.28 -2.62 -7.55
N THR A 323 11.85 -1.84 -6.63
CA THR A 323 12.55 -0.58 -6.94
C THR A 323 13.72 -0.77 -7.90
N ASN A 324 14.43 -1.89 -7.77
CA ASN A 324 15.63 -2.16 -8.56
C ASN A 324 15.35 -2.73 -9.97
N GLY A 325 14.08 -2.89 -10.34
CA GLY A 325 13.67 -3.48 -11.62
C GLY A 325 13.50 -5.00 -11.60
N ASP A 326 13.66 -5.66 -10.45
CA ASP A 326 13.25 -7.04 -10.26
C ASP A 326 11.72 -7.15 -10.10
N VAL A 327 11.20 -8.37 -10.20
CA VAL A 327 9.80 -8.67 -9.86
C VAL A 327 9.78 -9.82 -8.87
N ALA A 328 9.08 -9.65 -7.75
CA ALA A 328 8.74 -10.75 -6.86
C ALA A 328 7.49 -11.48 -7.36
N VAL A 329 7.52 -12.82 -7.30
CA VAL A 329 6.43 -13.68 -7.75
C VAL A 329 6.09 -14.66 -6.65
N ALA A 330 4.83 -14.68 -6.21
CA ALA A 330 4.31 -15.71 -5.33
C ALA A 330 3.39 -16.65 -6.11
N LEU A 331 3.71 -17.94 -6.04
CA LEU A 331 2.90 -19.04 -6.52
C LEU A 331 2.21 -19.66 -5.29
N PHE A 332 0.93 -19.37 -5.12
CA PHE A 332 0.18 -19.72 -3.91
C PHE A 332 -0.89 -20.77 -4.20
N ASN A 333 -0.93 -21.82 -3.38
CA ASN A 333 -1.90 -22.90 -3.47
C ASN A 333 -2.81 -22.91 -2.24
N GLU A 334 -4.08 -22.58 -2.40
CA GLU A 334 -5.06 -22.62 -1.29
C GLU A 334 -5.62 -24.03 -1.03
N ASN A 335 -5.35 -24.99 -1.91
CA ASN A 335 -5.96 -26.30 -1.91
C ASN A 335 -5.26 -27.29 -0.96
N GLY A 336 -5.99 -28.33 -0.55
CA GLY A 336 -5.51 -29.41 0.33
C GLY A 336 -4.58 -30.44 -0.34
N SER A 337 -4.17 -30.24 -1.60
CA SER A 337 -3.23 -31.10 -2.32
C SER A 337 -2.22 -30.26 -3.10
N ALA A 338 -1.05 -30.84 -3.39
CA ALA A 338 -0.03 -30.14 -4.16
C ALA A 338 -0.50 -29.85 -5.60
N ALA A 339 -0.13 -28.69 -6.14
CA ALA A 339 -0.47 -28.27 -7.49
C ALA A 339 0.75 -27.64 -8.18
N THR A 340 0.91 -27.90 -9.48
CA THR A 340 1.88 -27.16 -10.30
C THR A 340 1.28 -25.82 -10.69
N ILE A 341 1.91 -24.74 -10.26
CA ILE A 341 1.50 -23.38 -10.59
C ILE A 341 2.57 -22.77 -11.48
N SER A 342 2.15 -22.11 -12.55
CA SER A 342 3.08 -21.54 -13.54
C SER A 342 2.63 -20.19 -14.08
N THR A 343 3.61 -19.42 -14.52
CA THR A 343 3.47 -18.16 -15.23
C THR A 343 4.68 -17.93 -16.15
N THR A 344 4.76 -16.76 -16.76
CA THR A 344 5.86 -16.33 -17.63
C THR A 344 6.37 -14.95 -17.23
N THR A 345 7.59 -14.62 -17.65
CA THR A 345 8.17 -13.27 -17.45
C THR A 345 7.28 -12.17 -18.03
N ALA A 346 6.65 -12.42 -19.19
CA ALA A 346 5.72 -11.50 -19.81
C ALA A 346 4.45 -11.25 -18.97
N GLU A 347 3.81 -12.30 -18.44
CA GLU A 347 2.59 -12.20 -17.61
C GLU A 347 2.86 -11.45 -16.29
N ILE A 348 4.01 -11.68 -15.65
CA ILE A 348 4.39 -10.97 -14.41
C ILE A 348 4.91 -9.55 -14.67
N GLY A 349 5.07 -9.18 -15.94
CA GLY A 349 5.46 -7.86 -16.38
C GLY A 349 6.93 -7.52 -16.22
N ILE A 350 7.84 -8.48 -16.42
CA ILE A 350 9.28 -8.25 -16.53
C ILE A 350 9.77 -8.58 -17.95
N GLY A 351 10.55 -7.67 -18.54
CA GLY A 351 11.00 -7.79 -19.92
C GLY A 351 12.38 -7.16 -20.16
N GLY A 352 12.80 -7.17 -21.42
CA GLY A 352 14.01 -6.45 -21.86
C GLY A 352 15.33 -7.08 -21.44
N ALA A 353 15.36 -8.37 -21.09
CA ALA A 353 16.59 -9.12 -20.85
C ALA A 353 16.59 -10.46 -21.62
N SER A 354 17.78 -10.93 -22.01
CA SER A 354 17.95 -12.23 -22.68
C SER A 354 17.71 -13.43 -21.76
N GLN A 355 17.84 -13.23 -20.44
CA GLN A 355 17.67 -14.26 -19.42
C GLN A 355 17.22 -13.63 -18.10
N TYR A 356 16.62 -14.44 -17.22
CA TYR A 356 16.19 -14.02 -15.89
C TYR A 356 16.66 -15.03 -14.85
N GLY A 357 17.17 -14.53 -13.73
CA GLY A 357 17.52 -15.32 -12.56
C GLY A 357 16.31 -15.46 -11.64
N LEU A 358 16.07 -16.68 -11.14
CA LEU A 358 15.05 -16.98 -10.14
C LEU A 358 15.76 -17.32 -8.83
N LYS A 359 15.46 -16.60 -7.75
CA LYS A 359 15.87 -16.97 -6.38
C LYS A 359 14.63 -17.30 -5.56
N ASP A 360 14.50 -18.53 -5.10
CA ASP A 360 13.49 -18.91 -4.12
C ASP A 360 13.84 -18.29 -2.76
N LEU A 361 12.94 -17.49 -2.20
CA LEU A 361 13.19 -16.73 -0.99
C LEU A 361 13.03 -17.54 0.31
N TRP A 362 12.53 -18.77 0.22
CA TRP A 362 12.48 -19.72 1.34
C TRP A 362 13.62 -20.71 1.26
N SER A 363 13.72 -21.47 0.17
CA SER A 363 14.76 -22.50 0.02
C SER A 363 16.15 -21.93 -0.31
N LYS A 364 16.21 -20.67 -0.74
CA LYS A 364 17.41 -19.97 -1.20
C LYS A 364 18.00 -20.55 -2.50
N ALA A 365 17.35 -21.54 -3.10
CA ALA A 365 17.77 -22.11 -4.37
C ALA A 365 17.69 -21.07 -5.49
N THR A 366 18.65 -21.14 -6.41
CA THR A 366 18.71 -20.25 -7.57
C THR A 366 18.69 -21.04 -8.86
N SER A 367 18.01 -20.51 -9.87
CA SER A 367 17.99 -21.05 -11.23
C SER A 367 17.85 -19.91 -12.25
N THR A 368 17.77 -20.24 -13.54
CA THR A 368 17.58 -19.25 -14.61
C THR A 368 16.45 -19.69 -15.55
N THR A 369 15.77 -18.72 -16.16
CA THR A 369 14.76 -18.95 -17.20
C THR A 369 14.86 -17.88 -18.28
N THR A 370 14.33 -18.17 -19.47
CA THR A 370 14.10 -17.17 -20.52
C THR A 370 12.65 -16.69 -20.54
N SER A 371 11.73 -17.45 -19.93
CA SER A 371 10.30 -17.11 -19.90
C SER A 371 9.55 -17.82 -18.76
N ALA A 372 9.47 -19.16 -18.80
CA ALA A 372 8.62 -19.92 -17.89
C ALA A 372 9.11 -19.86 -16.43
N ILE A 373 8.16 -19.65 -15.51
CA ILE A 373 8.35 -19.70 -14.06
C ILE A 373 7.33 -20.70 -13.53
N SER A 374 7.76 -21.76 -12.85
CA SER A 374 6.87 -22.83 -12.40
C SER A 374 7.43 -23.53 -11.18
N ALA A 375 6.54 -23.98 -10.30
CA ALA A 375 6.88 -24.82 -9.16
C ALA A 375 5.75 -25.79 -8.84
N SER A 376 6.10 -26.95 -8.27
CA SER A 376 5.15 -27.79 -7.53
C SER A 376 4.96 -27.19 -6.15
N VAL A 377 3.78 -26.64 -5.89
CA VAL A 377 3.44 -25.95 -4.64
C VAL A 377 2.66 -26.90 -3.74
N PRO A 378 3.14 -27.22 -2.53
CA PRO A 378 2.43 -28.10 -1.59
C PRO A 378 1.02 -27.61 -1.24
N ALA A 379 0.23 -28.48 -0.62
CA ALA A 379 -1.05 -28.10 -0.03
C ALA A 379 -0.86 -26.90 0.92
N HIS A 380 -1.72 -25.88 0.78
CA HIS A 380 -1.65 -24.64 1.56
C HIS A 380 -0.30 -23.90 1.51
N GLY A 381 0.55 -24.26 0.54
CA GLY A 381 1.91 -23.77 0.41
C GLY A 381 2.03 -22.54 -0.49
N THR A 382 3.18 -21.87 -0.36
CA THR A 382 3.59 -20.78 -1.26
C THR A 382 5.03 -20.99 -1.68
N VAL A 383 5.33 -20.76 -2.95
CA VAL A 383 6.71 -20.58 -3.43
C VAL A 383 6.87 -19.12 -3.82
N VAL A 384 7.90 -18.45 -3.29
CA VAL A 384 8.17 -17.04 -3.56
C VAL A 384 9.50 -16.91 -4.27
N TYR A 385 9.47 -16.39 -5.49
CA TYR A 385 10.67 -16.08 -6.27
C TYR A 385 10.93 -14.59 -6.28
N ARG A 386 12.21 -14.20 -6.19
CA ARG A 386 12.69 -12.94 -6.76
C ARG A 386 13.22 -13.22 -8.15
N VAL A 387 12.63 -12.54 -9.13
CA VAL A 387 12.98 -12.63 -10.55
C VAL A 387 13.82 -11.42 -10.92
N SER A 388 15.07 -11.66 -11.27
CA SER A 388 16.04 -10.62 -11.63
C SER A 388 16.44 -10.71 -13.09
N LYS A 389 16.75 -9.57 -13.71
CA LYS A 389 17.26 -9.54 -15.08
C LYS A 389 18.70 -10.04 -15.12
N GLN A 390 19.03 -10.88 -16.09
CA GLN A 390 20.38 -11.39 -16.32
C GLN A 390 20.73 -11.37 -17.81
N GLY A 391 22.02 -11.46 -18.12
CA GLY A 391 22.51 -11.39 -19.49
C GLY A 391 22.42 -9.98 -20.09
N THR A 392 22.13 -9.90 -21.38
CA THR A 392 22.12 -8.63 -22.12
C THR A 392 20.76 -7.94 -22.00
N LEU A 393 20.76 -6.66 -21.61
CA LEU A 393 19.56 -5.83 -21.63
C LEU A 393 19.27 -5.32 -23.04
N SER A 394 17.99 -5.26 -23.40
CA SER A 394 17.53 -4.65 -24.64
C SER A 394 17.65 -3.13 -24.54
N VAL A 395 18.46 -2.54 -25.41
CA VAL A 395 18.61 -1.08 -25.52
C VAL A 395 17.73 -0.54 -26.65
N PRO A 396 17.17 0.68 -26.51
CA PRO A 396 16.48 1.33 -27.60
C PRO A 396 17.39 1.54 -28.83
N PRO A 397 16.85 1.44 -30.06
CA PRO A 397 17.61 1.73 -31.26
C PRO A 397 17.87 3.24 -31.41
N ASN A 398 18.80 3.60 -32.29
CA ASN A 398 19.11 4.99 -32.60
C ASN A 398 17.94 5.67 -33.33
N GLY A 399 17.76 6.96 -33.08
CA GLY A 399 16.71 7.77 -33.70
C GLY A 399 15.42 7.81 -32.87
N ARG A 400 14.28 7.99 -33.55
CA ARG A 400 12.96 8.04 -32.92
C ARG A 400 12.35 6.65 -32.85
N THR A 401 11.82 6.25 -31.70
CA THR A 401 11.18 4.95 -31.49
C THR A 401 9.92 5.10 -30.67
N SER A 402 8.84 4.41 -31.06
CA SER A 402 7.62 4.32 -30.24
C SER A 402 7.91 3.50 -28.98
N ILE A 403 7.46 3.98 -27.82
CA ILE A 403 7.52 3.23 -26.56
C ILE A 403 6.79 1.90 -26.67
N SER A 404 5.73 1.81 -27.47
CA SER A 404 4.99 0.55 -27.69
C SER A 404 5.81 -0.53 -28.40
N ASP A 405 6.82 -0.15 -29.18
CA ASP A 405 7.73 -1.09 -29.85
C ASP A 405 8.86 -1.59 -28.94
N LEU A 406 9.08 -0.93 -27.80
CA LEU A 406 10.13 -1.31 -26.86
C LEU A 406 9.65 -2.39 -25.88
N PRO A 407 10.54 -3.30 -25.44
CA PRO A 407 10.22 -4.18 -24.34
C PRO A 407 10.10 -3.35 -23.06
N THR A 408 8.99 -3.51 -22.35
CA THR A 408 8.83 -2.89 -21.04
C THR A 408 9.76 -3.58 -20.05
N GLU A 409 10.55 -2.81 -19.31
CA GLU A 409 11.50 -3.33 -18.34
C GLU A 409 10.78 -3.90 -17.11
N THR A 410 9.83 -3.14 -16.56
CA THR A 410 8.86 -3.60 -15.56
C THR A 410 7.54 -2.86 -15.75
N TRP A 411 6.40 -3.48 -15.45
CA TRP A 411 5.12 -2.76 -15.40
C TRP A 411 4.17 -3.24 -14.30
N SER A 412 3.35 -2.31 -13.83
CA SER A 412 2.11 -2.57 -13.08
C SER A 412 1.00 -1.68 -13.62
N ASN A 413 -0.23 -2.16 -13.44
CA ASN A 413 -1.44 -1.46 -13.89
C ASN A 413 -2.52 -1.66 -12.83
N GLY A 414 -3.37 -0.65 -12.61
CA GLY A 414 -4.35 -0.68 -11.52
C GLY A 414 -5.44 -1.71 -11.76
N TRP A 415 -5.82 -1.86 -13.03
CA TRP A 415 -6.79 -2.85 -13.48
C TRP A 415 -6.35 -3.45 -14.80
N GLY A 416 -6.43 -4.77 -14.94
CA GLY A 416 -6.00 -5.43 -16.16
C GLY A 416 -4.49 -5.39 -16.43
N PRO A 417 -4.06 -5.90 -17.59
CA PRO A 417 -2.71 -5.69 -18.11
C PRO A 417 -2.55 -4.31 -18.77
N ILE A 418 -1.31 -3.87 -18.96
CA ILE A 418 -1.03 -2.78 -19.91
C ILE A 418 -1.24 -3.29 -21.33
N GLU A 419 -1.65 -2.40 -22.22
CA GLU A 419 -2.01 -2.77 -23.57
C GLU A 419 -1.22 -1.98 -24.60
N LYS A 420 -0.58 -2.68 -25.54
CA LYS A 420 0.24 -2.05 -26.59
C LYS A 420 -0.59 -1.78 -27.83
N ASP A 421 -0.51 -0.54 -28.31
CA ASP A 421 -1.21 -0.01 -29.48
C ASP A 421 -2.74 -0.16 -29.42
N ARG A 422 -3.28 -0.21 -28.19
CA ARG A 422 -4.71 -0.30 -27.90
C ARG A 422 -5.00 0.22 -26.47
N SER A 423 -6.23 0.61 -26.19
CA SER A 423 -6.72 1.05 -24.88
C SER A 423 -6.61 -0.06 -23.83
N ASN A 424 -6.75 0.25 -22.53
CA ASN A 424 -6.92 -0.80 -21.52
C ASN A 424 -8.32 -1.41 -21.67
N GLY A 425 -8.38 -2.72 -21.91
CA GLY A 425 -9.63 -3.42 -22.24
C GLY A 425 -10.26 -4.22 -21.09
N GLU A 426 -9.86 -3.96 -19.84
CA GLU A 426 -10.20 -4.72 -18.64
C GLU A 426 -9.24 -5.90 -18.36
N GLN A 427 -9.72 -7.12 -18.10
CA GLN A 427 -8.93 -8.18 -17.47
C GLN A 427 -8.10 -9.05 -18.43
N PRO A 428 -8.65 -9.55 -19.56
CA PRO A 428 -7.85 -10.23 -20.57
C PRO A 428 -6.71 -9.36 -21.12
N ALA A 429 -5.65 -10.01 -21.60
CA ALA A 429 -4.66 -9.32 -22.43
C ALA A 429 -5.14 -9.26 -23.88
N GLY A 430 -4.95 -8.13 -24.54
CA GLY A 430 -5.28 -7.91 -25.94
C GLY A 430 -6.78 -7.75 -26.22
N ASP A 431 -7.58 -7.33 -25.26
CA ASP A 431 -9.02 -7.05 -25.41
C ASP A 431 -9.35 -5.56 -25.60
N GLY A 432 -8.38 -4.67 -25.40
CA GLY A 432 -8.50 -3.23 -25.66
C GLY A 432 -8.84 -2.89 -27.11
N ARG A 433 -9.40 -1.67 -27.30
CA ARG A 433 -9.79 -1.13 -28.60
C ARG A 433 -8.79 -0.07 -29.08
N THR A 434 -9.11 0.62 -30.16
CA THR A 434 -8.26 1.72 -30.67
C THR A 434 -8.19 2.85 -29.64
N LEU A 435 -6.97 3.24 -29.28
CA LEU A 435 -6.68 4.38 -28.40
C LEU A 435 -7.37 5.64 -28.93
N THR A 436 -8.23 6.24 -28.11
CA THR A 436 -8.98 7.43 -28.54
C THR A 436 -9.07 8.43 -27.40
N ILE A 437 -8.61 9.66 -27.65
CA ILE A 437 -8.65 10.75 -26.67
C ILE A 437 -9.48 11.90 -27.25
N ASN A 438 -10.63 12.18 -26.65
CA ASN A 438 -11.56 13.24 -27.04
C ASN A 438 -11.87 13.23 -28.54
N GLY A 439 -12.20 12.06 -29.07
CA GLY A 439 -12.53 11.79 -30.46
C GLY A 439 -11.34 11.66 -31.42
N THR A 440 -10.10 11.87 -30.96
CA THR A 440 -8.89 11.70 -31.78
C THR A 440 -8.35 10.29 -31.62
N THR A 441 -8.18 9.56 -32.72
CA THR A 441 -7.68 8.18 -32.71
C THR A 441 -6.17 8.13 -32.88
N PHE A 442 -5.53 7.15 -32.23
CA PHE A 442 -4.09 6.92 -32.29
C PHE A 442 -3.77 5.49 -32.68
N GLY A 443 -2.81 5.32 -33.59
CA GLY A 443 -2.39 4.00 -34.08
C GLY A 443 -1.29 3.37 -33.22
N LYS A 444 -0.56 4.16 -32.44
CA LYS A 444 0.51 3.71 -31.54
C LYS A 444 0.30 4.26 -30.15
N GLY A 445 0.61 3.46 -29.13
CA GLY A 445 0.54 3.91 -27.75
C GLY A 445 0.51 2.80 -26.73
N ILE A 446 0.31 3.19 -25.48
CA ILE A 446 0.11 2.27 -24.37
C ILE A 446 -1.18 2.64 -23.65
N GLY A 447 -2.16 1.75 -23.67
CA GLY A 447 -3.36 1.82 -22.85
C GLY A 447 -3.07 1.30 -21.44
N THR A 448 -3.48 2.06 -20.43
CA THR A 448 -3.25 1.75 -19.02
C THR A 448 -4.50 2.03 -18.19
N HIS A 449 -4.50 1.63 -16.93
CA HIS A 449 -5.51 1.98 -15.95
C HIS A 449 -4.82 2.51 -14.69
N ALA A 450 -5.28 3.63 -14.13
CA ALA A 450 -4.68 4.16 -12.93
C ALA A 450 -4.85 3.20 -11.73
N ARG A 451 -3.88 3.04 -10.83
CA ARG A 451 -2.51 3.54 -10.97
C ARG A 451 -1.68 2.62 -11.85
N SER A 452 -0.98 3.20 -12.82
CA SER A 452 -0.05 2.46 -13.67
C SER A 452 1.37 2.97 -13.49
N ASP A 453 2.34 2.08 -13.65
CA ASP A 453 3.76 2.39 -13.52
C ASP A 453 4.56 1.49 -14.45
N LEU A 454 5.11 2.10 -15.49
CA LEU A 454 5.84 1.43 -16.56
C LEU A 454 7.27 1.95 -16.55
N THR A 455 8.24 1.04 -16.60
CA THR A 455 9.66 1.37 -16.65
C THR A 455 10.25 0.82 -17.94
N TYR A 456 11.12 1.60 -18.57
CA TYR A 456 11.87 1.24 -19.77
C TYR A 456 13.36 1.51 -19.54
N TYR A 457 14.20 0.54 -19.89
CA TYR A 457 15.65 0.73 -19.89
C TYR A 457 16.05 1.56 -21.12
N VAL A 458 16.77 2.66 -20.91
CA VAL A 458 17.16 3.60 -21.98
C VAL A 458 18.67 3.89 -21.99
N ASP A 459 19.44 3.25 -21.11
CA ASP A 459 20.92 3.15 -21.14
C ASP A 459 21.68 4.50 -21.11
N GLY A 460 21.03 5.60 -20.71
CA GLY A 460 21.61 6.94 -20.80
C GLY A 460 21.71 7.49 -22.22
N ARG A 461 21.17 6.77 -23.22
CA ARG A 461 21.33 7.07 -24.65
C ARG A 461 20.22 7.92 -25.24
N CYS A 462 19.11 8.05 -24.52
CA CYS A 462 17.96 8.80 -24.97
C CYS A 462 17.95 10.22 -24.38
N SER A 463 17.59 11.21 -25.18
CA SER A 463 17.59 12.62 -24.78
C SER A 463 16.20 13.19 -24.59
N ARG A 464 15.19 12.62 -25.25
CA ARG A 464 13.83 13.19 -25.26
C ARG A 464 12.75 12.13 -25.22
N PHE A 465 11.69 12.43 -24.46
CA PHE A 465 10.40 11.75 -24.48
C PHE A 465 9.32 12.73 -24.95
N GLU A 466 8.38 12.26 -25.76
CA GLU A 466 7.21 13.00 -26.25
C GLU A 466 5.99 12.07 -26.27
N ALA A 467 4.80 12.54 -25.87
CA ALA A 467 3.55 11.81 -25.98
C ALA A 467 2.35 12.75 -25.95
N THR A 468 1.25 12.35 -26.60
CA THR A 468 -0.09 12.87 -26.27
C THR A 468 -0.65 12.02 -25.14
N VAL A 469 -1.19 12.64 -24.09
CA VAL A 469 -1.78 11.91 -22.95
C VAL A 469 -3.20 12.34 -22.68
N GLY A 470 -4.03 11.42 -22.21
CA GLY A 470 -5.43 11.68 -21.89
C GLY A 470 -6.17 10.46 -21.38
N VAL A 471 -7.38 10.68 -20.88
CA VAL A 471 -8.32 9.61 -20.58
C VAL A 471 -8.83 9.04 -21.91
N ASP A 472 -8.93 7.71 -22.00
CA ASP A 472 -9.50 7.06 -23.19
C ASP A 472 -11.03 7.27 -23.24
N ASP A 473 -11.58 7.46 -24.44
CA ASP A 473 -13.00 7.74 -24.68
C ASP A 473 -13.94 6.57 -24.27
N GLU A 474 -13.41 5.39 -23.99
CA GLU A 474 -14.16 4.29 -23.40
C GLU A 474 -14.60 4.58 -21.96
N SER A 475 -13.90 5.48 -21.29
CA SER A 475 -14.23 5.92 -19.94
C SER A 475 -15.32 7.00 -19.91
N PRO A 476 -16.27 6.93 -18.96
CA PRO A 476 -17.26 7.99 -18.80
C PRO A 476 -16.61 9.34 -18.48
N SER A 477 -16.96 10.36 -19.27
CA SER A 477 -16.33 11.69 -19.22
C SER A 477 -16.43 12.43 -17.88
N ASN A 478 -17.38 12.03 -17.02
CA ASN A 478 -17.64 12.62 -15.71
C ASN A 478 -17.17 11.76 -14.53
N ARG A 479 -16.42 10.68 -14.76
CA ARG A 479 -15.96 9.77 -13.70
C ARG A 479 -14.45 9.57 -13.67
N ALA A 480 -13.81 9.51 -14.83
CA ALA A 480 -12.38 9.28 -14.92
C ALA A 480 -11.58 10.54 -14.62
N SER A 481 -10.56 10.42 -13.76
CA SER A 481 -9.63 11.51 -13.48
C SER A 481 -8.21 11.00 -13.19
N VAL A 482 -7.24 11.46 -13.99
CA VAL A 482 -5.88 10.91 -13.99
C VAL A 482 -4.82 12.00 -14.03
N VAL A 483 -3.62 11.69 -13.54
CA VAL A 483 -2.41 12.50 -13.72
C VAL A 483 -1.31 11.64 -14.31
N PHE A 484 -0.76 12.07 -15.44
CA PHE A 484 0.39 11.47 -16.10
C PHE A 484 1.66 12.14 -15.62
N GLU A 485 2.63 11.32 -15.21
CA GLU A 485 3.93 11.78 -14.75
C GLU A 485 5.05 11.04 -15.50
N VAL A 486 6.09 11.77 -15.86
CA VAL A 486 7.28 11.23 -16.52
C VAL A 486 8.47 11.41 -15.61
N TYR A 487 9.25 10.34 -15.41
CA TYR A 487 10.45 10.35 -14.57
C TYR A 487 11.68 9.90 -15.38
N ALA A 488 12.77 10.66 -15.19
CA ALA A 488 14.12 10.31 -15.64
C ALA A 488 14.88 9.73 -14.44
N GLY A 489 14.97 8.40 -14.34
CA GLY A 489 15.34 7.73 -13.11
C GLY A 489 14.32 7.99 -12.00
N THR A 490 14.76 8.59 -10.90
CA THR A 490 13.87 8.98 -9.77
C THR A 490 13.36 10.43 -9.87
N ARG A 491 13.87 11.22 -10.83
CA ARG A 491 13.53 12.64 -10.97
C ARG A 491 12.28 12.81 -11.83
N LYS A 492 11.22 13.41 -11.30
CA LYS A 492 10.07 13.83 -12.10
C LYS A 492 10.49 14.93 -13.08
N VAL A 493 10.19 14.75 -14.37
CA VAL A 493 10.60 15.63 -15.47
C VAL A 493 9.43 16.21 -16.27
N ALA A 494 8.24 15.61 -16.19
CA ALA A 494 7.00 16.20 -16.72
C ALA A 494 5.78 15.71 -15.94
N ASP A 495 4.69 16.48 -16.03
CA ASP A 495 3.42 16.26 -15.32
C ASP A 495 2.25 16.85 -16.14
N SER A 496 1.14 16.11 -16.29
CA SER A 496 -0.03 16.58 -17.02
C SER A 496 -0.93 17.51 -16.23
N GLY A 497 -0.82 17.55 -14.90
CA GLY A 497 -1.93 17.92 -14.03
C GLY A 497 -3.11 16.95 -14.18
N VAL A 498 -4.22 17.25 -13.51
CA VAL A 498 -5.43 16.42 -13.61
C VAL A 498 -6.04 16.55 -15.00
N LEU A 499 -6.25 15.41 -15.65
CA LEU A 499 -7.02 15.26 -16.88
C LEU A 499 -8.28 14.45 -16.57
N THR A 500 -9.38 14.80 -17.21
CA THR A 500 -10.67 14.10 -17.08
C THR A 500 -11.06 13.52 -18.43
N GLY A 501 -12.08 12.68 -18.49
CA GLY A 501 -12.62 12.20 -19.78
C GLY A 501 -13.27 13.30 -20.65
N ALA A 502 -13.38 14.55 -20.17
CA ALA A 502 -13.74 15.70 -20.98
C ALA A 502 -12.52 16.51 -21.48
N SER A 503 -11.32 16.20 -21.02
CA SER A 503 -10.10 16.92 -21.38
C SER A 503 -9.68 16.57 -22.80
N ALA A 504 -9.26 17.57 -23.59
CA ALA A 504 -8.53 17.31 -24.81
C ALA A 504 -7.18 16.65 -24.52
N GLY A 505 -6.65 15.88 -25.48
CA GLY A 505 -5.31 15.28 -25.36
C GLY A 505 -4.24 16.34 -25.09
N LYS A 506 -3.43 16.10 -24.06
CA LYS A 506 -2.36 17.01 -23.64
C LYS A 506 -1.02 16.52 -24.18
N GLN A 507 -0.25 17.42 -24.80
CA GLN A 507 1.13 17.12 -25.17
C GLN A 507 2.04 17.16 -23.94
N LEU A 508 2.80 16.09 -23.72
CA LEU A 508 3.91 16.03 -22.78
C LEU A 508 5.22 15.89 -23.54
N SER A 509 6.22 16.66 -23.12
CA SER A 509 7.60 16.51 -23.58
C SER A 509 8.54 16.66 -22.39
N ALA A 510 9.58 15.82 -22.35
CA ALA A 510 10.55 15.80 -21.27
C ALA A 510 11.97 15.56 -21.79
N ASP A 511 12.94 16.22 -21.16
CA ASP A 511 14.36 15.89 -21.27
C ASP A 511 14.69 14.71 -20.35
N ILE A 512 15.19 13.63 -20.95
CA ILE A 512 15.56 12.39 -20.27
C ILE A 512 17.05 12.06 -20.42
N SER A 513 17.85 13.05 -20.84
CA SER A 513 19.29 12.90 -21.08
C SER A 513 20.02 12.32 -19.87
N GLY A 514 20.87 11.31 -20.12
CA GLY A 514 21.67 10.63 -19.10
C GLY A 514 20.87 9.70 -18.18
N ALA A 515 19.55 9.60 -18.34
CA ALA A 515 18.75 8.68 -17.55
C ALA A 515 19.04 7.23 -17.95
N GLN A 516 19.28 6.36 -16.99
CA GLN A 516 19.37 4.91 -17.25
C GLN A 516 17.99 4.29 -17.52
N ARG A 517 16.94 4.88 -16.94
CA ARG A 517 15.56 4.40 -17.03
C ARG A 517 14.60 5.56 -17.24
N LEU A 518 13.63 5.33 -18.11
CA LEU A 518 12.43 6.14 -18.27
C LEU A 518 11.30 5.46 -17.50
N ARG A 519 10.60 6.20 -16.65
CA ARG A 519 9.42 5.70 -15.95
C ARG A 519 8.20 6.57 -16.27
N LEU A 520 7.12 5.92 -16.68
CA LEU A 520 5.83 6.52 -17.07
C LEU A 520 4.80 6.09 -16.04
N VAL A 521 4.20 7.06 -15.33
CA VAL A 521 3.27 6.79 -14.24
C VAL A 521 1.93 7.45 -14.53
N VAL A 522 0.84 6.72 -14.33
CA VAL A 522 -0.50 7.30 -14.25
C VAL A 522 -0.97 7.17 -12.81
N SER A 523 -1.26 8.29 -12.17
CA SER A 523 -1.92 8.34 -10.87
C SER A 523 -3.40 8.70 -11.03
N ASN A 524 -4.15 8.50 -9.96
CA ASN A 524 -5.60 8.47 -9.95
C ASN A 524 -6.22 9.79 -9.45
N ALA A 525 -5.46 10.90 -9.57
CA ALA A 525 -5.81 12.28 -9.18
C ALA A 525 -6.40 12.53 -7.76
N GLY A 526 -6.46 11.51 -6.91
CA GLY A 526 -6.89 11.58 -5.52
C GLY A 526 -8.34 11.18 -5.24
N ASP A 527 -9.13 10.71 -6.22
CA ASP A 527 -10.57 10.43 -6.07
C ASP A 527 -10.99 8.96 -6.22
N GLY A 528 -10.03 8.04 -6.33
CA GLY A 528 -10.28 6.61 -6.55
C GLY A 528 -9.71 6.20 -7.89
N ILE A 529 -9.89 4.96 -8.35
CA ILE A 529 -9.38 4.52 -9.67
C ILE A 529 -10.52 4.28 -10.68
N ASP A 530 -11.76 4.55 -10.30
CA ASP A 530 -12.93 4.12 -11.06
C ASP A 530 -12.94 4.71 -12.48
N TYR A 531 -12.91 3.85 -13.49
CA TYR A 531 -12.89 4.22 -14.91
C TYR A 531 -11.64 4.99 -15.37
N ASP A 532 -10.52 4.92 -14.66
CA ASP A 532 -9.31 5.65 -15.02
C ASP A 532 -8.51 4.98 -16.16
N HIS A 533 -9.16 4.69 -17.29
CA HIS A 533 -8.49 4.23 -18.50
C HIS A 533 -7.73 5.40 -19.11
N ALA A 534 -6.42 5.21 -19.26
CA ALA A 534 -5.47 6.27 -19.50
C ALA A 534 -4.50 5.89 -20.62
N ASP A 535 -4.40 6.77 -21.61
CA ASP A 535 -3.64 6.56 -22.82
C ASP A 535 -2.36 7.38 -22.84
N TRP A 536 -1.24 6.68 -23.01
CA TRP A 536 -0.02 7.26 -23.56
C TRP A 536 -0.08 7.10 -25.08
N ALA A 537 -0.60 8.10 -25.78
CA ALA A 537 -0.83 8.10 -27.23
C ALA A 537 0.37 8.69 -28.01
N ASP A 538 0.79 8.00 -29.07
CA ASP A 538 2.05 8.24 -29.81
C ASP A 538 3.28 8.56 -28.91
N PRO A 539 3.57 7.74 -27.88
CA PRO A 539 4.69 7.96 -27.00
C PRO A 539 5.99 7.60 -27.71
N ILE A 540 6.88 8.57 -27.88
CA ILE A 540 8.13 8.44 -28.63
C ILE A 540 9.31 8.83 -27.75
N ILE A 541 10.41 8.07 -27.87
CA ILE A 541 11.73 8.49 -27.39
C ILE A 541 12.69 8.75 -28.54
N THR A 542 13.66 9.65 -28.30
CA THR A 542 14.75 9.95 -29.24
C THR A 542 16.08 9.56 -28.62
N CYS A 543 16.85 8.70 -29.29
CA CYS A 543 18.11 8.13 -28.77
C CYS A 543 19.27 8.23 -29.76
N SER A 544 20.51 8.22 -29.24
CA SER A 544 21.76 8.34 -30.00
C SER A 544 22.74 7.19 -29.75
#